data_AF-A0A231GM88-F1
#
_entry.id   AF-A0A231GM88-F1
#
_cell.length_a   1.000
_cell.length_b   1.000
_cell.length_c   1.000
_cell.angle_alpha   90.00
_cell.angle_beta   90.00
_cell.angle_gamma   90.00
#
_symmetry.space_group_name_H-M   'P 1'
#
loop_
_entity.id
_entity.type
_entity.pdbx_description
1 polymer ?
#
loop_
_entity_poly.entity_id
_entity_poly.type
_entity_poly.pdbx_seq_one_letter_code
_entity_poly.pdbx_strand_id
1 'polypeptide(L)' 'MRHLISLFAPRPLHRCFALLDRNGRCQAFKQCSLQPMGDGWVEIEEIRLNWLNQPLPAGARVVSQQHRPRSRAQQMMTT' A
#
# COMPACT_ATOMS: atom_id res chain seq x y z
N MET A 1 30.76 1.71 15.91
CA MET A 1 30.02 2.94 15.52
C MET A 1 29.14 2.65 14.31
N ARG A 2 27.88 2.24 14.47
CA ARG A 2 26.97 2.08 13.31
C ARG A 2 25.49 2.03 13.70
N HIS A 3 24.95 3.12 14.25
CA HIS A 3 23.53 3.15 14.66
C HIS A 3 22.71 4.34 14.15
N LEU A 4 23.27 5.25 13.35
CA LEU A 4 22.56 6.47 12.92
C LEU A 4 22.07 6.44 11.46
N ILE A 5 22.41 5.42 10.68
CA ILE A 5 22.07 5.35 9.24
C ILE A 5 20.58 5.03 9.02
N SER A 6 19.86 4.55 10.05
CA SER A 6 18.43 4.25 9.96
C SER A 6 17.54 5.49 9.85
N LEU A 7 18.05 6.68 10.18
CA LEU A 7 17.28 7.93 10.14
C LEU A 7 17.16 8.51 8.72
N PHE A 8 18.07 8.14 7.82
CA PHE A 8 18.06 8.52 6.42
C PHE A 8 17.49 7.42 5.51
N ALA A 9 17.02 6.30 6.08
CA ALA A 9 16.34 5.29 5.30
C ALA A 9 15.04 5.88 4.75
N PRO A 10 14.77 5.77 3.43
CA PRO A 10 13.55 6.31 2.83
C PRO A 10 12.36 5.71 3.56
N ARG A 11 11.65 6.58 4.29
CA ARG A 11 10.51 6.23 5.12
C ARG A 11 9.51 5.46 4.24
N PRO A 12 8.99 4.31 4.68
CA PRO A 12 8.09 3.53 3.86
C PRO A 12 6.89 4.42 3.51
N LEU A 13 6.72 4.73 2.22
CA LEU A 13 5.57 5.47 1.73
C LEU A 13 4.33 4.70 2.16
N HIS A 14 3.56 5.30 3.06
CA HIS A 14 2.34 4.70 3.56
C HIS A 14 1.34 4.64 2.42
N ARG A 15 1.03 3.43 1.94
CA ARG A 15 0.05 3.21 0.89
C ARG A 15 -1.34 3.21 1.48
N CYS A 16 -2.30 3.70 0.72
CA CYS A 16 -3.70 3.73 1.10
C CYS A 16 -4.43 2.58 0.41
N PHE A 17 -5.28 1.88 1.15
CA PHE A 17 -6.07 0.77 0.64
C PHE A 17 -7.53 0.99 1.00
N ALA A 18 -8.41 0.64 0.07
CA ALA A 18 -9.85 0.61 0.23
C ALA A 18 -10.34 -0.84 0.14
N LEU A 19 -11.17 -1.25 1.08
CA LEU A 19 -11.85 -2.55 1.04
C LEU A 19 -13.11 -2.40 0.21
N LEU A 20 -13.22 -3.15 -0.88
CA LEU A 20 -14.40 -3.19 -1.72
C LEU A 20 -15.28 -4.40 -1.38
N ASP A 21 -16.59 -4.18 -1.33
CA ASP A 21 -17.58 -5.26 -1.33
C ASP A 21 -17.66 -5.94 -2.71
N ARG A 22 -18.35 -7.09 -2.79
CA ARG A 22 -18.66 -7.79 -4.06
C ARG A 22 -19.36 -6.90 -5.08
N ASN A 23 -20.10 -5.89 -4.61
CA ASN A 23 -20.78 -4.90 -5.43
C ASN A 23 -19.88 -3.73 -5.86
N GLY A 24 -18.59 -3.74 -5.50
CA GLY A 24 -17.62 -2.68 -5.84
C GLY A 24 -17.73 -1.41 -4.99
N ARG A 25 -18.49 -1.43 -3.90
CA ARG A 25 -18.64 -0.32 -2.95
C ARG A 25 -17.53 -0.33 -1.91
N CYS A 26 -17.01 0.84 -1.55
CA CYS A 26 -15.98 0.94 -0.53
C CYS A 26 -16.59 0.82 0.87
N GLN A 27 -16.13 -0.17 1.64
CA GLN A 27 -16.60 -0.42 3.01
C GLN A 27 -15.65 0.14 4.06
N ALA A 28 -14.34 0.08 3.83
CA ALA A 28 -13.34 0.48 4.81
C ALA A 28 -12.09 1.03 4.15
N PHE A 29 -11.32 1.81 4.90
CA PHE A 29 -10.02 2.32 4.48
C PHE A 29 -8.93 1.85 5.44
N LYS A 30 -7.74 1.62 4.90
CA LYS A 30 -6.56 1.26 5.69
C LYS A 30 -5.32 1.88 5.08
N GLN A 31 -4.53 2.54 5.91
CA GLN A 31 -3.23 3.06 5.51
C GLN A 31 -2.14 2.14 6.08
N CYS A 32 -1.38 1.49 5.21
CA CYS A 32 -0.29 0.60 5.62
C CYS A 32 0.80 0.53 4.57
N SER A 33 2.03 0.23 5.00
CA SER A 33 3.17 0.11 4.09
C SER A 33 3.25 -1.25 3.40
N LEU A 34 2.60 -2.25 3.99
CA LEU A 34 2.53 -3.64 3.54
C LEU A 34 1.15 -3.89 2.94
N GLN A 35 1.06 -4.81 1.98
CA GLN A 35 -0.24 -5.21 1.45
C GLN A 35 -1.06 -5.86 2.57
N PRO A 36 -2.28 -5.37 2.85
CA PRO A 36 -3.14 -5.99 3.85
C PRO A 36 -3.52 -7.40 3.44
N MET A 37 -3.52 -8.32 4.39
CA MET A 37 -4.02 -9.68 4.18
C MET A 37 -5.54 -9.65 4.08
N GLY A 38 -6.09 -10.34 3.08
CA GLY A 38 -7.53 -10.45 2.82
C GLY A 38 -7.89 -10.08 1.38
N ASP A 39 -8.99 -10.65 0.89
CA ASP A 39 -9.50 -10.37 -0.44
C ASP A 39 -10.29 -9.05 -0.48
N GLY A 40 -10.31 -8.40 -1.64
CA GLY A 40 -11.09 -7.17 -1.88
C GLY A 40 -10.40 -5.86 -1.48
N TRP A 41 -9.16 -5.91 -0.99
CA TRP A 41 -8.35 -4.70 -0.80
C TRP A 41 -7.81 -4.18 -2.14
N VAL A 42 -8.11 -2.93 -2.44
CA VAL A 42 -7.63 -2.23 -3.62
C VAL A 42 -6.78 -1.05 -3.18
N GLU A 43 -5.62 -0.87 -3.80
CA GLU A 43 -4.76 0.27 -3.55
C GLU A 43 -5.36 1.55 -4.16
N ILE A 44 -5.35 2.62 -3.37
CA ILE A 44 -5.87 3.95 -3.73
C ILE A 44 -4.79 5.00 -3.49
N GLU A 45 -4.82 6.08 -4.27
CA GLU A 45 -3.84 7.17 -4.10
C GLU A 45 -4.09 7.96 -2.80
N GLU A 46 -5.36 8.13 -2.43
CA GLU A 46 -5.78 8.96 -1.30
C GLU A 46 -7.03 8.37 -0.64
N ILE A 47 -7.14 8.51 0.69
CA ILE A 47 -8.36 8.13 1.43
C ILE A 47 -9.34 9.30 1.37
N ARG A 48 -10.49 9.09 0.72
CA ARG A 48 -11.61 10.03 0.75
C ARG A 48 -12.85 9.41 1.37
N LEU A 49 -13.33 10.02 2.46
CA LEU A 49 -14.53 9.58 3.17
C LEU A 49 -15.79 9.61 2.29
N ASN A 50 -15.83 10.45 1.26
CA ASN A 50 -16.92 10.50 0.27
C ASN A 50 -17.09 9.18 -0.50
N TRP A 51 -16.06 8.32 -0.55
CA TRP A 51 -16.18 7.02 -1.21
C TRP A 51 -16.82 5.96 -0.32
N LEU A 52 -16.97 6.21 0.99
CA LEU A 52 -17.60 5.26 1.89
C LEU A 52 -19.02 4.94 1.42
N ASN A 53 -19.31 3.64 1.28
CA ASN A 53 -20.56 3.11 0.76
C ASN A 53 -20.89 3.49 -0.70
N GLN A 54 -19.94 4.11 -1.42
CA GLN A 54 -20.05 4.50 -2.83
C GLN A 54 -19.15 3.62 -3.71
N PRO A 55 -19.46 3.48 -5.01
CA PRO A 55 -18.58 2.76 -5.93
C PRO A 55 -17.26 3.52 -6.11
N LEU A 56 -16.14 2.80 -6.01
CA LEU A 56 -14.82 3.42 -6.15
C LEU A 56 -14.58 3.83 -7.62
N PRO A 57 -14.34 5.11 -7.92
CA PRO A 57 -14.11 5.57 -9.29
C PRO A 57 -12.82 4.98 -9.86
N ALA A 58 -12.81 4.65 -11.14
CA ALA A 58 -11.67 3.97 -11.79
C ALA A 58 -10.35 4.76 -11.67
N GLY A 59 -10.41 6.09 -11.67
CA GLY A 59 -9.24 6.96 -11.50
C GLY A 59 -8.68 7.02 -10.07
N ALA A 60 -9.40 6.54 -9.06
CA ALA A 60 -8.89 6.46 -7.69
C ALA A 60 -8.05 5.19 -7.45
N ARG A 61 -8.19 4.19 -8.31
CA ARG A 61 -7.47 2.92 -8.20
C ARG A 61 -6.06 3.13 -8.71
N VAL A 62 -5.08 2.93 -7.83
CA VAL A 62 -3.69 2.84 -8.28
C VAL A 62 -3.59 1.54 -9.07
N VAL A 63 -3.25 1.62 -10.35
CA VAL A 63 -2.84 0.44 -11.12
C VAL A 63 -1.49 0.02 -10.56
N SER A 64 -1.53 -0.77 -9.49
CA SER A 64 -0.37 -1.23 -8.77
C SER A 64 0.53 -2.00 -9.74
N GLN A 65 1.59 -1.38 -10.26
CA GLN A 65 2.75 -2.08 -10.84
C GLN A 65 3.54 -2.80 -9.72
N GLN A 66 2.85 -3.44 -8.79
CA GLN A 66 3.42 -4.13 -7.64
C GLN A 66 3.79 -5.57 -8.03
N HIS A 67 4.71 -5.68 -8.99
CA HIS A 67 5.55 -6.86 -9.17
C HIS A 67 7.04 -6.48 -9.12
N ARG A 68 7.39 -5.50 -8.28
CA ARG A 68 8.76 -5.42 -7.77
C ARG A 68 8.73 -5.71 -6.29
N PRO A 69 8.86 -7.00 -5.88
CA PRO A 69 9.33 -7.26 -4.53
C PRO A 69 10.60 -6.44 -4.35
N ARG A 70 10.63 -5.66 -3.28
CA ARG A 70 11.79 -4.85 -2.91
C ARG A 70 12.84 -5.81 -2.32
N SER A 71 13.31 -6.76 -3.14
CA SER A 71 14.43 -7.64 -2.90
C SER A 71 15.70 -6.81 -3.00
N ARG A 72 15.94 -5.91 -2.04
CA ARG A 72 17.21 -5.16 -1.94
C ARG A 72 17.65 -5.02 -0.50
N ALA A 73 17.43 -6.08 0.28
CA ALA A 73 17.99 -6.24 1.63
C ALA A 73 18.89 -7.49 1.76
N GLN A 74 19.16 -8.21 0.67
CA GLN A 74 19.94 -9.46 0.72
C GLN A 74 20.91 -9.59 -0.47
N GLN A 75 21.93 -8.75 -0.51
CA GLN A 75 23.27 -9.18 -0.95
C GLN A 75 24.16 -8.88 0.26
N MET A 76 24.08 -9.69 1.32
CA MET A 76 24.88 -10.90 1.53
C MET A 76 26.37 -10.66 1.27
N MET A 77 27.09 -10.66 2.40
CA MET A 77 28.53 -10.82 2.56
C MET A 77 29.06 -12.01 1.75
N THR A 78 30.11 -11.80 0.95
CA THR A 78 31.15 -12.76 0.52
C THR A 78 31.92 -12.03 -0.61
N THR A 79 33.23 -11.90 -0.67
CA THR A 79 34.38 -12.57 -0.05
C THR A 79 35.53 -11.56 0.05
#